data_AF-A0A932ATB6-F1
#
_entry.id   AF-A0A932ATB6-F1
#
_cell.length_a   1.000
_cell.length_b   1.000
_cell.length_c   1.000
_cell.angle_alpha   90.00
_cell.angle_beta   90.00
_cell.angle_gamma   90.00
#
_symmetry.space_group_name_H-M   'P 1'
#
loop_
_entity.id
_entity.type
_entity.pdbx_description
1 polymer ?
#
loop_
_entity_poly.entity_id
_entity_poly.type
_entity_poly.pdbx_seq_one_letter_code
_entity_poly.pdbx_strand_id
1 'polypeptide(L)'
;MGPTPGHSHRAQDAGRAARVSKVAIVVLGISVPVAAWWLVGPLDSSLEELRIPANPREYLDYMVRPPVVDPGVERAVGIAGLVLGAASLAVVVRALRRHVLHRGWSAVVVYVVLSGIALGFGARVITAGVIGANIGGGMLMLVLPPALIGGLVLTVVRFLVERGRRPPVPSGSP
;
A
#
# COMPACT_ATOMS: atom_id res chain seq x y z
N MET A 1 -40.16 -12.70 33.02
CA MET A 1 -39.24 -11.75 32.34
C MET A 1 -38.11 -12.57 31.70
N GLY A 2 -38.18 -12.81 30.40
CA GLY A 2 -37.13 -13.53 29.66
C GLY A 2 -36.03 -12.58 29.19
N PRO A 3 -34.76 -13.01 29.13
CA PRO A 3 -33.67 -12.19 28.63
C PRO A 3 -33.93 -11.78 27.18
N THR A 4 -33.81 -10.49 26.89
CA THR A 4 -34.02 -9.92 25.54
C THR A 4 -32.98 -10.47 24.56
N PRO A 5 -33.38 -11.14 23.46
CA PRO A 5 -32.45 -11.81 22.52
C PRO A 5 -31.54 -10.89 21.69
N GLY A 6 -31.50 -9.59 21.96
CA GLY A 6 -30.90 -8.59 21.05
C GLY A 6 -29.42 -8.25 21.29
N HIS A 7 -28.81 -8.68 22.40
CA HIS A 7 -27.45 -8.23 22.77
C HIS A 7 -26.33 -9.10 22.19
N SER A 8 -26.57 -10.38 21.93
CA SER A 8 -25.56 -11.30 21.38
C SER A 8 -25.27 -11.06 19.89
N HIS A 9 -26.29 -10.77 19.08
CA HIS A 9 -26.12 -10.56 17.63
C HIS A 9 -25.29 -9.30 17.30
N ARG A 10 -25.55 -8.15 17.96
CA ARG A 10 -24.81 -6.90 17.70
C ARG A 10 -23.31 -6.99 18.03
N ALA A 11 -22.95 -7.72 19.08
CA ALA A 11 -21.55 -7.89 19.48
C ALA A 11 -20.77 -8.73 18.45
N GLN A 12 -21.40 -9.76 17.88
CA GLN A 12 -20.81 -10.61 16.85
C GLN A 12 -20.59 -9.85 15.53
N ASP A 13 -21.54 -9.02 15.12
CA ASP A 13 -21.44 -8.21 13.89
C ASP A 13 -20.30 -7.19 13.96
N ALA A 14 -20.13 -6.55 15.11
CA ALA A 14 -19.04 -5.59 15.33
C ALA A 14 -17.66 -6.26 15.26
N GLY A 15 -17.50 -7.45 15.86
CA GLY A 15 -16.27 -8.23 15.82
C GLY A 15 -15.89 -8.68 14.40
N ARG A 16 -16.89 -9.12 13.62
CA ARG A 16 -16.70 -9.50 12.21
C ARG A 16 -16.27 -8.30 11.37
N ALA A 17 -16.93 -7.15 11.51
CA ALA A 17 -16.60 -5.94 10.76
C ALA A 17 -15.18 -5.44 11.04
N ALA A 18 -14.74 -5.49 12.31
CA ALA A 18 -13.37 -5.14 12.69
C ALA A 18 -12.33 -6.10 12.09
N ARG A 19 -12.61 -7.42 12.09
CA ARG A 19 -11.71 -8.42 11.49
C ARG A 19 -11.60 -8.23 9.97
N VAL A 20 -12.72 -8.04 9.28
CA VAL A 20 -12.75 -7.76 7.83
C VAL A 20 -11.93 -6.51 7.49
N SER A 21 -12.07 -5.46 8.30
CA SER A 21 -11.32 -4.21 8.09
C SER A 21 -9.81 -4.40 8.23
N LYS A 22 -9.36 -5.19 9.21
CA LYS A 22 -7.93 -5.51 9.39
C LYS A 22 -7.38 -6.32 8.21
N VAL A 23 -8.12 -7.32 7.74
CA VAL A 23 -7.75 -8.09 6.55
C VAL A 23 -7.67 -7.18 5.33
N ALA A 24 -8.64 -6.29 5.13
CA ALA A 24 -8.63 -5.33 4.03
C ALA A 24 -7.39 -4.40 4.07
N ILE A 25 -6.92 -3.97 5.24
CA ILE A 25 -5.69 -3.17 5.34
C ILE A 25 -4.46 -3.97 4.88
N VAL A 26 -4.37 -5.25 5.23
CA VAL A 26 -3.26 -6.12 4.78
C VAL A 26 -3.32 -6.30 3.26
N VAL A 27 -4.50 -6.63 2.72
CA VAL A 27 -4.70 -6.79 1.27
C VAL A 27 -4.36 -5.49 0.54
N LEU A 28 -4.75 -4.33 1.10
CA LEU A 28 -4.41 -3.02 0.57
C LEU A 28 -2.89 -2.81 0.51
N GLY A 29 -2.17 -3.13 1.59
CA GLY A 29 -0.71 -2.98 1.65
C GLY A 29 0.05 -3.82 0.63
N ILE A 30 -0.50 -4.96 0.20
CA ILE A 30 0.08 -5.83 -0.83
C ILE A 30 -0.33 -5.38 -2.23
N SER A 31 -1.60 -5.04 -2.42
CA SER A 31 -2.16 -4.73 -3.74
C SER A 31 -1.74 -3.37 -4.28
N VAL A 32 -1.59 -2.36 -3.42
CA VAL A 32 -1.19 -1.00 -3.83
C VAL A 32 0.19 -0.96 -4.51
N PRO A 33 1.28 -1.53 -3.96
CA PRO A 33 2.57 -1.52 -4.65
C PRO A 33 2.52 -2.26 -5.98
N VAL A 34 1.78 -3.36 -6.08
CA VAL A 34 1.59 -4.10 -7.34
C VAL A 34 0.85 -3.26 -8.38
N ALA A 35 -0.26 -2.63 -7.97
CA ALA A 35 -1.04 -1.75 -8.84
C ALA A 35 -0.22 -0.54 -9.30
N ALA A 36 0.51 0.10 -8.39
CA ALA A 36 1.37 1.24 -8.70
C ALA A 36 2.50 0.84 -9.66
N TRP A 37 3.19 -0.27 -9.41
CA TRP A 37 4.21 -0.81 -10.30
C TRP A 37 3.67 -1.09 -11.70
N TRP A 38 2.49 -1.71 -11.81
CA TRP A 38 1.88 -2.00 -13.10
C TRP A 38 1.43 -0.74 -13.84
N LEU A 39 0.80 0.21 -13.15
CA LEU A 39 0.33 1.47 -13.74
C LEU A 39 1.47 2.37 -14.23
N VAL A 40 2.60 2.39 -13.54
CA VAL A 40 3.79 3.14 -13.98
C VAL A 40 4.34 2.56 -15.27
N GLY A 41 4.29 1.23 -15.42
CA GLY A 41 4.81 0.54 -16.60
C GLY A 41 6.34 0.60 -16.71
N PRO A 42 6.91 0.01 -17.77
CA PRO A 42 8.34 0.09 -18.04
C PRO A 42 8.81 1.54 -18.20
N LEU A 43 9.95 1.87 -17.58
CA LEU A 43 10.58 3.20 -17.63
C LEU A 43 11.87 3.19 -18.44
N ASP A 44 12.06 2.17 -19.29
CA ASP A 44 13.26 2.03 -20.08
C ASP A 44 13.44 3.27 -20.96
N SER A 45 14.65 3.83 -20.95
CA SER A 45 14.99 4.96 -21.82
C SER A 45 14.60 4.61 -23.27
N SER A 46 13.91 5.53 -23.93
CA SER A 46 13.32 5.40 -25.26
C SER A 46 14.37 5.00 -26.30
N LEU A 47 14.64 3.70 -26.42
CA LEU A 47 15.46 3.12 -27.47
C LEU A 47 14.87 3.40 -28.86
N GLU A 48 13.56 3.71 -28.89
CA GLU A 48 12.82 4.19 -30.06
C GLU A 48 13.31 5.58 -30.53
N GLU A 49 13.86 6.40 -29.63
CA GLU A 49 14.43 7.72 -29.95
C GLU A 49 15.86 7.63 -30.50
N LEU A 50 16.62 6.59 -30.12
CA LEU A 50 18.03 6.43 -30.52
C LEU A 50 18.26 5.59 -31.79
N ARG A 51 17.22 4.98 -32.41
CA ARG A 51 17.35 4.17 -33.65
C ARG A 51 18.44 3.06 -33.58
N ILE A 52 18.67 2.47 -32.40
CA ILE A 52 19.67 1.40 -32.22
C ILE A 52 19.06 0.04 -32.62
N PRO A 53 19.76 -0.82 -33.39
CA PRO A 53 19.18 -2.05 -33.96
C PRO A 53 18.84 -3.13 -32.93
N ALA A 54 17.74 -3.84 -33.23
CA ALA A 54 17.18 -5.15 -32.83
C ALA A 54 17.35 -5.74 -31.41
N ASN A 55 18.39 -5.45 -30.63
CA ASN A 55 18.56 -5.99 -29.28
C ASN A 55 18.88 -4.91 -28.23
N PRO A 56 17.87 -4.13 -27.83
CA PRO A 56 18.06 -3.01 -26.91
C PRO A 56 18.60 -3.41 -25.52
N ARG A 57 18.43 -4.68 -25.14
CA ARG A 57 18.85 -5.21 -23.83
C ARG A 57 20.36 -5.37 -23.67
N GLU A 58 21.15 -5.35 -24.74
CA GLU A 58 22.61 -5.46 -24.68
C GLU A 58 23.30 -4.12 -24.37
N TYR A 59 22.60 -3.00 -24.57
CA TYR A 59 23.14 -1.64 -24.41
C TYR A 59 22.66 -0.92 -23.15
N LEU A 60 21.68 -1.51 -22.45
CA LEU A 60 21.11 -0.92 -21.24
C LEU A 60 21.77 -1.50 -20.00
N ASP A 61 22.23 -0.59 -19.15
CA ASP A 61 22.69 -0.87 -17.81
C ASP A 61 21.48 -0.90 -16.86
N TYR A 62 21.43 -1.93 -16.04
CA TYR A 62 20.36 -2.13 -15.06
C TYR A 62 20.97 -2.18 -13.67
N MET A 63 20.40 -1.40 -12.75
CA MET A 63 20.72 -1.55 -11.33
C MET A 63 20.19 -2.89 -10.80
N VAL A 64 18.96 -3.25 -11.17
CA VAL A 64 18.37 -4.57 -10.97
C VAL A 64 17.68 -4.99 -12.26
N ARG A 65 17.96 -6.18 -12.78
CA ARG A 65 17.29 -6.64 -14.01
C ARG A 65 15.81 -6.95 -13.72
N PRO A 66 14.86 -6.43 -14.52
CA PRO A 66 13.45 -6.76 -14.36
C PRO A 66 13.23 -8.27 -14.60
N PRO A 67 12.30 -8.90 -13.88
CA PRO A 67 11.95 -10.29 -14.13
C PRO A 67 11.34 -10.44 -15.53
N VAL A 68 11.67 -11.53 -16.22
CA VAL A 68 11.02 -11.88 -17.49
C VAL A 68 9.67 -12.51 -17.15
N VAL A 69 8.61 -11.76 -17.35
CA VAL A 69 7.23 -12.20 -17.10
C VAL A 69 6.47 -12.18 -18.42
N ASP A 70 5.61 -13.18 -18.62
CA ASP A 70 4.70 -13.17 -19.77
C ASP A 70 3.78 -11.93 -19.72
N PRO A 71 3.56 -11.21 -20.83
CA PRO A 71 2.74 -10.00 -20.84
C PRO A 71 1.30 -10.22 -20.35
N GLY A 72 0.74 -11.41 -20.60
CA GLY A 72 -0.58 -11.81 -20.12
C GLY A 72 -0.60 -11.97 -18.61
N VAL A 73 0.43 -12.58 -18.03
CA VAL A 73 0.59 -12.72 -16.57
C VAL A 73 0.80 -11.36 -15.91
N GLU A 74 1.66 -10.50 -16.47
CA GLU A 74 1.89 -9.14 -15.95
C GLU A 74 0.57 -8.34 -15.93
N ARG A 75 -0.19 -8.39 -17.03
CA ARG A 75 -1.50 -7.74 -17.12
C ARG A 75 -2.50 -8.30 -16.11
N ALA A 76 -2.57 -9.62 -15.96
CA ALA A 76 -3.48 -10.25 -15.01
C ALA A 76 -3.17 -9.85 -13.56
N VAL A 77 -1.88 -9.85 -13.17
CA VAL A 77 -1.42 -9.44 -11.85
C VAL A 77 -1.70 -7.96 -11.60
N GLY A 78 -1.45 -7.10 -12.60
CA GLY A 78 -1.74 -5.68 -12.53
C GLY A 78 -3.23 -5.36 -12.31
N ILE A 79 -4.10 -5.99 -13.11
CA ILE A 79 -5.56 -5.85 -12.97
C ILE A 79 -6.02 -6.37 -11.62
N ALA A 80 -5.54 -7.55 -11.20
CA ALA A 80 -5.87 -8.11 -9.89
C ALA A 80 -5.45 -7.17 -8.75
N GLY A 81 -4.23 -6.61 -8.82
CA GLY A 81 -3.74 -5.60 -7.88
C GLY A 81 -4.67 -4.39 -7.80
N LEU A 82 -5.09 -3.85 -8.94
CA LEU A 82 -6.01 -2.70 -8.99
C LEU A 82 -7.38 -3.02 -8.37
N VAL A 83 -7.99 -4.14 -8.76
CA VAL A 83 -9.31 -4.54 -8.26
C VAL A 83 -9.26 -4.80 -6.76
N LEU A 84 -8.27 -5.55 -6.28
CA LEU A 84 -8.10 -5.84 -4.85
C LEU A 84 -7.78 -4.59 -4.04
N GLY A 85 -6.95 -3.69 -4.58
CA GLY A 85 -6.62 -2.41 -3.94
C GLY A 85 -7.85 -1.52 -3.81
N ALA A 86 -8.61 -1.33 -4.89
CA ALA A 86 -9.83 -0.53 -4.89
C ALA A 86 -10.90 -1.11 -3.94
N ALA A 87 -11.13 -2.42 -3.98
CA ALA A 87 -12.09 -3.09 -3.11
C ALA A 87 -11.69 -2.97 -1.63
N SER A 88 -10.41 -3.20 -1.31
CA SER A 88 -9.90 -3.10 0.05
C SER A 88 -9.97 -1.68 0.58
N LEU A 89 -9.61 -0.69 -0.24
CA LEU A 89 -9.73 0.72 0.10
C LEU A 89 -11.19 1.09 0.40
N ALA A 90 -12.14 0.66 -0.44
CA ALA A 90 -13.56 0.91 -0.23
C ALA A 90 -14.07 0.32 1.10
N VAL A 91 -13.65 -0.91 1.44
CA VAL A 91 -13.98 -1.55 2.73
C VAL A 91 -13.42 -0.74 3.91
N VAL A 92 -12.16 -0.33 3.84
CA VAL A 92 -11.49 0.43 4.90
C VAL A 92 -12.10 1.82 5.06
N VAL A 93 -12.36 2.53 3.97
CA VAL A 93 -13.03 3.85 3.98
C VAL A 93 -14.43 3.73 4.56
N ARG A 94 -15.19 2.69 4.20
CA ARG A 94 -16.50 2.42 4.78
C ARG A 94 -16.42 2.13 6.29
N ALA A 95 -15.42 1.38 6.73
CA ALA A 95 -15.20 1.08 8.15
C ALA A 95 -14.82 2.32 8.96
N LEU A 96 -14.02 3.24 8.39
CA LEU A 96 -13.69 4.54 8.98
C LEU A 96 -14.94 5.43 9.08
N ARG A 97 -15.74 5.53 8.01
CA ARG A 97 -16.98 6.31 7.98
C ARG A 97 -18.04 5.81 8.96
N ARG A 98 -18.09 4.49 9.20
CA ARG A 98 -19.02 3.86 10.15
C ARG A 98 -18.48 3.85 11.59
N HIS A 99 -17.34 4.49 11.87
CA HIS A 99 -16.68 4.50 13.17
C HIS A 99 -16.38 3.10 13.73
N VAL A 100 -16.31 2.08 12.87
CA VAL A 100 -15.90 0.71 13.24
C VAL A 100 -14.39 0.69 13.49
N LEU A 101 -13.64 1.47 12.71
CA LEU A 101 -12.23 1.76 12.95
C LEU A 101 -12.06 3.09 13.69
N HIS A 102 -11.13 3.11 14.64
CA HIS A 102 -10.77 4.35 15.32
C HIS A 102 -10.19 5.39 14.36
N ARG A 103 -10.39 6.68 14.65
CA ARG A 103 -9.87 7.79 13.82
C ARG A 103 -8.36 7.69 13.56
N GLY A 104 -7.59 7.19 14.51
CA GLY A 104 -6.13 6.98 14.36
C GLY A 104 -5.73 5.96 13.30
N TRP A 105 -6.64 5.08 12.87
CA TRP A 105 -6.38 4.20 11.72
C TRP A 105 -6.34 4.94 10.40
N SER A 106 -6.90 6.16 10.30
CA SER A 106 -6.82 6.94 9.07
C SER A 106 -5.37 7.27 8.68
N ALA A 107 -4.52 7.64 9.65
CA ALA A 107 -3.10 7.88 9.43
C ALA A 107 -2.37 6.61 8.96
N VAL A 108 -2.69 5.46 9.55
CA VAL A 108 -2.13 4.15 9.15
C VAL A 108 -2.49 3.82 7.71
N VAL A 109 -3.75 3.99 7.32
CA VAL A 109 -4.22 3.70 5.96
C VAL A 109 -3.56 4.62 4.94
N VAL A 110 -3.47 5.91 5.24
CA VAL A 110 -2.79 6.89 4.38
C VAL A 110 -1.33 6.49 4.20
N TYR A 111 -0.62 6.18 5.30
CA TYR A 111 0.77 5.76 5.23
C TYR A 111 0.96 4.48 4.41
N VAL A 112 0.11 3.46 4.61
CA VAL A 112 0.15 2.20 3.84
C VAL A 112 -0.05 2.43 2.34
N VAL A 113 -0.98 3.31 1.95
CA VAL A 113 -1.21 3.63 0.54
C VAL A 113 -0.02 4.36 -0.05
N LEU A 114 0.48 5.40 0.62
CA LEU A 114 1.60 6.20 0.14
C LEU A 114 2.90 5.38 0.04
N SER A 115 3.18 4.54 1.03
CA SER A 115 4.34 3.65 1.01
C SER A 115 4.23 2.61 -0.08
N GLY A 116 3.05 2.02 -0.27
CA GLY A 116 2.79 1.10 -1.39
C GLY A 116 3.06 1.75 -2.74
N ILE A 117 2.53 2.96 -2.98
CA ILE A 117 2.77 3.70 -4.23
C ILE A 117 4.26 3.95 -4.43
N ALA A 118 4.94 4.45 -3.40
CA ALA A 118 6.37 4.76 -3.47
C ALA A 118 7.23 3.51 -3.71
N LEU A 119 6.89 2.37 -3.13
CA LEU A 119 7.55 1.09 -3.36
C LEU A 119 7.31 0.58 -4.78
N GLY A 120 6.08 0.62 -5.28
CA GLY A 120 5.75 0.21 -6.65
C GLY A 120 6.46 1.06 -7.71
N PHE A 121 6.46 2.38 -7.52
CA PHE A 121 7.22 3.31 -8.34
C PHE A 121 8.73 3.05 -8.24
N GLY A 122 9.25 2.94 -7.02
CA GLY A 122 10.67 2.69 -6.77
C GLY A 122 11.16 1.42 -7.44
N ALA A 123 10.36 0.36 -7.42
CA ALA A 123 10.64 -0.89 -8.13
C ALA A 123 10.78 -0.70 -9.64
N ARG A 124 9.97 0.17 -10.28
CA ARG A 124 10.15 0.52 -11.70
C ARG A 124 11.40 1.35 -11.94
N VAL A 125 11.71 2.31 -11.08
CA VAL A 125 12.90 3.16 -11.22
C VAL A 125 14.19 2.34 -11.13
N ILE A 126 14.28 1.40 -10.19
CA ILE A 126 15.50 0.60 -10.00
C ILE A 126 15.65 -0.50 -11.07
N THR A 127 14.55 -0.89 -11.71
CA THR A 127 14.54 -1.87 -12.81
C THR A 127 14.55 -1.24 -14.19
N ALA A 128 14.51 0.10 -14.27
CA ALA A 128 14.61 0.82 -15.53
C ALA A 128 15.98 0.60 -16.16
N GLY A 129 15.97 0.25 -17.45
CA GLY A 129 17.17 0.23 -18.26
C GLY A 129 17.57 1.63 -18.69
N VAL A 130 18.81 2.02 -18.37
CA VAL A 130 19.40 3.31 -18.72
C VAL A 130 20.77 3.11 -19.36
N ILE A 131 21.27 4.11 -20.08
CA ILE A 131 22.66 4.11 -20.55
C ILE A 131 23.51 4.75 -19.45
N GLY A 132 24.46 4.00 -18.88
CA GLY A 132 25.30 4.46 -17.78
C GLY A 132 24.66 4.35 -16.40
N ALA A 133 25.00 5.28 -15.50
CA ALA A 133 24.59 5.18 -14.10
C ALA A 133 23.14 5.64 -13.86
N ASN A 134 22.32 4.77 -13.27
CA ASN A 134 20.96 5.10 -12.84
C ASN A 134 20.96 5.99 -11.58
N ILE A 135 21.21 7.30 -11.75
CA ILE A 135 21.21 8.29 -10.65
C ILE A 135 19.85 8.33 -9.94
N GLY A 136 18.75 8.17 -10.68
CA GLY A 136 17.40 8.11 -10.12
C GLY A 136 17.23 6.95 -9.15
N GLY A 137 17.67 5.75 -9.54
CA GLY A 137 17.68 4.56 -8.69
C GLY A 137 18.57 4.72 -7.46
N GLY A 138 19.76 5.30 -7.63
CA GLY A 138 20.67 5.61 -6.53
C GLY A 138 20.07 6.59 -5.50
N MET A 139 19.51 7.71 -5.96
CA MET A 139 18.82 8.68 -5.11
C MET A 139 17.61 8.06 -4.40
N LEU A 140 16.83 7.25 -5.11
CA LEU A 140 15.68 6.57 -4.53
C LEU A 140 16.09 5.59 -3.43
N MET A 141 17.17 4.82 -3.61
CA MET A 141 17.72 3.94 -2.58
C MET A 141 18.22 4.70 -1.34
N LEU A 142 18.74 5.92 -1.52
CA LEU A 142 19.21 6.73 -0.40
C LEU A 142 18.04 7.37 0.38
N VAL A 143 17.03 7.88 -0.32
CA VAL A 143 15.95 8.70 0.28
C VAL A 143 14.74 7.88 0.69
N LEU A 144 14.34 6.87 -0.10
CA LEU A 144 13.08 6.15 0.12
C LEU A 144 13.08 5.35 1.43
N PRO A 145 14.10 4.52 1.77
CA PRO A 145 14.10 3.80 3.03
C PRO A 145 13.98 4.68 4.28
N PRO A 146 14.79 5.75 4.48
CA PRO A 146 14.64 6.61 5.65
C PRO A 146 13.31 7.37 5.65
N ALA A 147 12.80 7.79 4.48
CA ALA A 147 11.48 8.42 4.39
C ALA A 147 10.36 7.46 4.81
N LEU A 148 10.42 6.19 4.39
CA LEU A 148 9.47 5.16 4.79
C LEU A 148 9.57 4.90 6.30
N ILE A 149 10.77 4.71 6.84
CA ILE A 149 10.98 4.47 8.28
C ILE A 149 10.48 5.66 9.11
N GLY A 150 10.85 6.89 8.73
CA GLY A 150 10.42 8.10 9.40
C GLY A 150 8.90 8.28 9.37
N GLY A 151 8.26 8.02 8.21
CA GLY A 151 6.81 8.03 8.08
C GLY A 151 6.12 6.97 8.92
N LEU A 152 6.71 5.77 9.06
CA LEU A 152 6.19 4.70 9.92
C LEU A 152 6.23 5.13 11.39
N VAL A 153 7.38 5.61 11.86
CA VAL A 153 7.56 6.09 13.23
C VAL A 153 6.55 7.20 13.54
N LEU A 154 6.43 8.20 12.66
CA LEU A 154 5.46 9.28 12.83
C LEU A 154 4.03 8.75 12.91
N THR A 155 3.67 7.80 12.04
CA THR A 155 2.34 7.20 12.02
C THR A 155 2.03 6.44 13.31
N VAL A 156 2.98 5.65 13.81
CA VAL A 156 2.86 4.93 15.08
C VAL A 156 2.72 5.91 16.25
N VAL A 157 3.55 6.95 16.30
CA VAL A 157 3.47 7.99 17.34
C VAL A 157 2.10 8.66 17.35
N ARG A 158 1.60 9.08 16.17
CA ARG A 158 0.27 9.69 16.06
C ARG A 158 -0.84 8.73 16.51
N PHE A 159 -0.75 7.47 16.11
CA PHE A 159 -1.70 6.44 16.54
C PHE A 159 -1.72 6.26 18.06
N LEU A 160 -0.55 6.21 18.70
CA LEU A 160 -0.43 6.06 20.15
C LEU A 160 -0.95 7.30 20.90
N VAL A 161 -0.62 8.51 20.43
CA VAL A 161 -1.10 9.76 21.02
C VAL A 161 -2.63 9.85 20.94
N GLU A 162 -3.22 9.50 19.80
CA GLU A 162 -4.68 9.48 19.65
C GLU A 162 -5.36 8.40 20.51
N ARG A 163 -4.65 7.32 20.84
CA ARG A 163 -5.16 6.29 21.74
C ARG A 163 -5.14 6.75 23.20
N GLY A 164 -4.11 7.51 23.61
CA GLY A 164 -3.94 8.03 24.97
C GLY A 164 -4.88 9.19 25.33
N ARG A 165 -5.40 9.94 24.36
CA ARG A 165 -6.33 11.07 24.57
C ARG A 165 -7.77 10.67 24.93
N ARG A 166 -8.05 9.37 25.13
CA ARG A 166 -9.39 8.94 25.51
C ARG A 166 -9.58 9.18 27.02
N PRO A 167 -10.60 9.94 27.44
CA PRO A 167 -10.87 10.12 28.86
C PRO A 167 -11.17 8.75 29.49
N PRO A 168 -10.69 8.49 30.72
CA PRO A 168 -11.07 7.29 31.46
C PRO A 168 -12.59 7.22 31.52
N VAL A 169 -13.15 6.05 31.19
CA VAL A 169 -14.58 5.79 31.36
C VAL A 169 -14.88 6.08 32.82
N PRO A 170 -15.80 7.02 33.16
CA PRO A 170 -16.17 7.23 34.54
C PRO A 170 -16.63 5.87 35.06
N SER A 171 -15.89 5.34 36.04
CA SER A 171 -16.31 4.16 36.78
C SER A 171 -17.62 4.54 37.44
N GLY A 172 -18.72 4.22 36.77
CA GLY A 172 -20.03 4.26 37.36
C GLY A 172 -19.97 3.35 38.58
N SER A 173 -20.01 3.97 39.75
CA SER A 173 -20.36 3.33 41.00
C SER A 173 -21.26 4.29 41.75
N PRO A 174 -22.33 3.83 42.41
CA PRO A 174 -22.78 2.44 42.58
C PRO A 174 -24.04 2.08 41.77
#